data_AF-A0A950YNJ7-F1
#
_entry.id   AF-A0A950YNJ7-F1
#
_cell.length_a   1.000
_cell.length_b   1.000
_cell.length_c   1.000
_cell.angle_alpha   90.00
_cell.angle_beta   90.00
_cell.angle_gamma   90.00
#
_symmetry.space_group_name_H-M   'P 1'
#
loop_
_entity.id
_entity.type
_entity.pdbx_description
1 polymer ?
#
loop_
_entity_poly.entity_id
_entity_poly.type
_entity_poly.pdbx_seq_one_letter_code
_entity_poly.pdbx_strand_id
1 'polypeptide(L)'
;MAEAAAAPPEPTAEQAQATMRSRGYVVLLVIAAVVGVIVSFAAWGFLELVYQIQQELFTHLPHAVGYAHGPPKWWYFPVLGIGALITAFAIAKLPGRGGHIPAHGLATGGPPIQGVELPGIMLAAIATLGSGLVLGPEAPLIALGSGLGILLIRTARKDAPSQLTMVIGAAGAFAAVSLIFDSPLIAAVILIEATGIGGARLPLVVVPGLLAAGIGSLISLGMGSWTGLSTSAFSLGVLQLPKFARPDIAEFGWTIALALAIAVVAQIVVRGGLGTLQVVTRRLLLLLPLVGLIVAGLAIAFTQSTGKSVNELLFSGQDQLPGLVAQAGTWSLSALALLIAFKGVAYALCLGSFRGGPTFPALFLGAAGGIMCSHLPGFPITPAVAVGMAAGTVAILRLPLSAVVIATLLTKNSGVGAEPLIIVGVVVCYVATLVLSSLWSERRAASPAGEAAPAGAAVAAS
;
A
#
# COMPACT_ATOMS: atom_id res chain seq x y z
N MET A 1 -19.32 -28.97 -12.21
CA MET A 1 -18.53 -28.12 -13.12
C MET A 1 -19.31 -26.82 -13.28
N ALA A 2 -18.90 -25.76 -12.58
CA ALA A 2 -19.52 -24.45 -12.73
C ALA A 2 -18.91 -23.79 -13.97
N GLU A 3 -19.74 -23.56 -14.97
CA GLU A 3 -19.40 -22.89 -16.22
C GLU A 3 -18.87 -21.49 -15.90
N ALA A 4 -17.58 -21.27 -16.20
CA ALA A 4 -16.96 -19.96 -16.06
C ALA A 4 -17.65 -19.01 -17.03
N ALA A 5 -18.53 -18.14 -16.51
CA ALA A 5 -19.21 -17.13 -17.31
C ALA A 5 -18.17 -16.31 -18.08
N ALA A 6 -18.18 -16.46 -19.41
CA ALA A 6 -17.27 -15.75 -20.29
C ALA A 6 -17.36 -14.25 -20.03
N ALA A 7 -16.21 -13.60 -19.86
CA ALA A 7 -16.15 -12.15 -19.75
C ALA A 7 -16.87 -11.53 -20.97
N PRO A 8 -17.72 -10.50 -20.79
CA PRO A 8 -18.41 -9.90 -21.91
C PRO A 8 -17.39 -9.45 -22.96
N PRO A 9 -17.72 -9.52 -24.27
CA PRO A 9 -16.79 -9.14 -25.33
C PRO A 9 -16.28 -7.71 -25.13
N GLU A 10 -15.02 -7.46 -25.52
CA GLU A 10 -14.50 -6.09 -25.51
C GLU A 10 -15.31 -5.23 -26.48
N PRO A 11 -15.73 -4.01 -26.06
CA PRO A 11 -16.34 -3.07 -26.98
C PRO A 11 -15.34 -2.70 -28.07
N THR A 12 -15.81 -2.48 -29.30
CA THR A 12 -14.97 -1.89 -30.34
C THR A 12 -14.67 -0.42 -30.02
N ALA A 13 -13.62 0.14 -30.62
CA ALA A 13 -13.30 1.56 -30.45
C ALA A 13 -14.47 2.48 -30.85
N GLU A 14 -15.21 2.13 -31.91
CA GLU A 14 -16.40 2.86 -32.34
C GLU A 14 -17.53 2.79 -31.31
N GLN A 15 -17.77 1.61 -30.71
CA GLN A 15 -18.79 1.43 -29.67
C GLN A 15 -18.44 2.24 -28.40
N ALA A 16 -17.17 2.28 -28.02
CA ALA A 16 -16.71 3.09 -26.89
C ALA A 16 -16.92 4.60 -27.18
N GLN A 17 -16.55 5.06 -28.38
CA GLN A 17 -16.76 6.46 -28.77
C GLN A 17 -18.25 6.84 -28.86
N ALA A 18 -19.08 5.98 -29.43
CA ALA A 18 -20.53 6.18 -29.48
C ALA A 18 -21.13 6.25 -28.07
N THR A 19 -20.67 5.38 -27.16
CA THR A 19 -21.06 5.41 -25.75
C THR A 19 -20.67 6.75 -25.11
N MET A 20 -19.44 7.21 -25.29
CA MET A 20 -18.96 8.48 -24.72
C MET A 20 -19.72 9.71 -25.24
N ARG A 21 -20.23 9.68 -26.47
CA ARG A 21 -21.05 10.75 -27.06
C ARG A 21 -22.52 10.71 -26.60
N SER A 22 -22.93 9.65 -25.91
CA SER A 22 -24.33 9.49 -25.49
C SER A 22 -24.68 10.37 -24.29
N ARG A 23 -25.95 10.75 -24.18
CA ARG A 23 -26.49 11.42 -22.97
C ARG A 23 -26.29 10.57 -21.70
N GLY A 24 -26.35 9.24 -21.84
CA GLY A 24 -26.12 8.31 -20.73
C GLY A 24 -24.72 8.43 -20.13
N TYR A 25 -23.71 8.74 -20.96
CA TYR A 25 -22.35 8.95 -20.49
C TYR A 25 -22.17 10.28 -19.75
N VAL A 26 -22.86 11.34 -20.17
CA VAL A 26 -22.88 12.61 -19.41
C VAL A 26 -23.50 12.39 -18.03
N VAL A 27 -24.62 11.64 -17.96
CA VAL A 27 -25.24 11.26 -16.68
C VAL A 27 -24.28 10.43 -15.83
N LEU A 28 -23.53 9.51 -16.43
CA LEU A 28 -22.49 8.74 -15.74
C LEU A 28 -21.41 9.65 -15.14
N LEU A 29 -20.96 10.69 -15.86
CA LEU A 29 -19.98 11.66 -15.35
C LEU A 29 -20.53 12.45 -14.15
N VAL A 30 -21.80 12.86 -14.20
CA VAL A 30 -22.45 13.53 -13.06
C VAL A 30 -22.53 12.60 -11.85
N ILE A 31 -22.91 11.32 -12.06
CA ILE A 31 -22.94 10.32 -10.98
C ILE A 31 -21.53 10.11 -10.43
N ALA A 32 -20.52 9.96 -11.29
CA ALA A 32 -19.13 9.80 -10.89
C ALA A 32 -18.62 11.02 -10.10
N ALA A 33 -19.04 12.23 -10.46
CA ALA A 33 -18.70 13.44 -9.72
C ALA A 33 -19.32 13.43 -8.31
N VAL A 34 -20.62 13.11 -8.19
CA VAL A 34 -21.31 13.01 -6.89
C VAL A 34 -20.67 11.91 -6.01
N VAL A 35 -20.38 10.75 -6.59
CA VAL A 35 -19.67 9.66 -5.91
C VAL A 35 -18.29 10.12 -5.48
N GLY A 36 -17.56 10.81 -6.35
CA GLY A 36 -16.26 11.41 -6.04
C GLY A 36 -16.33 12.31 -4.82
N VAL A 37 -17.33 13.19 -4.72
CA VAL A 37 -17.53 14.05 -3.54
C VAL A 37 -17.73 13.22 -2.26
N ILE A 38 -18.70 12.31 -2.26
CA ILE A 38 -19.08 11.54 -1.06
C ILE A 38 -17.92 10.65 -0.60
N VAL A 39 -17.29 9.94 -1.55
CA VAL A 39 -16.18 9.04 -1.25
C VAL A 39 -14.97 9.81 -0.73
N SER A 40 -14.69 11.01 -1.25
CA SER A 40 -13.56 11.82 -0.80
C SER A 40 -13.75 12.29 0.64
N PHE A 41 -14.96 12.69 1.04
CA PHE A 41 -15.25 13.01 2.44
C PHE A 41 -15.10 11.77 3.34
N ALA A 42 -15.57 10.61 2.90
CA ALA A 42 -15.41 9.37 3.66
C ALA A 42 -13.93 8.95 3.78
N ALA A 43 -13.15 9.06 2.70
CA ALA A 43 -11.73 8.77 2.67
C ALA A 43 -10.92 9.73 3.56
N TRP A 44 -11.23 11.02 3.50
CA TRP A 44 -10.65 12.02 4.39
C TRP A 44 -10.98 11.71 5.85
N GLY A 45 -12.25 11.45 6.17
CA GLY A 45 -12.68 11.11 7.52
C GLY A 45 -12.02 9.84 8.05
N PHE A 46 -11.78 8.85 7.19
CA PHE A 46 -11.02 7.65 7.53
C PHE A 46 -9.56 7.96 7.87
N LEU A 47 -8.86 8.74 7.04
CA LEU A 47 -7.47 9.13 7.27
C LEU A 47 -7.31 9.97 8.53
N GLU A 48 -8.19 10.96 8.70
CA GLU A 48 -8.21 11.82 9.88
C GLU A 48 -8.50 11.00 11.15
N LEU A 49 -9.46 10.08 11.11
CA LEU A 49 -9.75 9.19 12.25
C LEU A 49 -8.54 8.34 12.63
N VAL A 50 -7.83 7.78 11.65
CA VAL A 50 -6.60 7.01 11.91
C VAL A 50 -5.55 7.91 12.55
N TYR A 51 -5.33 9.11 12.02
CA TYR A 51 -4.38 10.08 12.58
C TYR A 51 -4.73 10.48 14.02
N GLN A 52 -6.00 10.79 14.29
CA GLN A 52 -6.47 11.15 15.63
C GLN A 52 -6.31 9.98 16.61
N ILE A 53 -6.61 8.75 16.19
CA ILE A 53 -6.35 7.56 17.02
C ILE A 53 -4.86 7.45 17.37
N GLN A 54 -3.97 7.74 16.41
CA GLN A 54 -2.52 7.72 16.68
C GLN A 54 -2.12 8.83 17.66
N GLN A 55 -2.64 10.06 17.52
CA GLN A 55 -2.38 11.14 18.48
C GLN A 55 -2.89 10.81 19.88
N GLU A 56 -4.11 10.25 19.99
CA GLU A 56 -4.66 9.83 21.25
C GLU A 56 -3.81 8.72 21.89
N LEU A 57 -3.50 7.66 21.15
CA LEU A 57 -2.78 6.50 21.69
C LEU A 57 -1.32 6.78 22.02
N PHE A 58 -0.62 7.62 21.25
CA PHE A 58 0.82 7.82 21.38
C PHE A 58 1.23 9.18 21.99
N THR A 59 0.30 10.13 22.09
CA THR A 59 0.57 11.47 22.65
C THR A 59 -0.34 11.76 23.84
N HIS A 60 -1.67 11.86 23.62
CA HIS A 60 -2.58 12.38 24.65
C HIS A 60 -2.83 11.41 25.80
N LEU A 61 -3.07 10.13 25.53
CA LEU A 61 -3.33 9.12 26.56
C LEU A 61 -2.11 8.89 27.47
N PRO A 62 -0.87 8.77 26.96
CA PRO A 62 0.34 8.80 27.80
C PRO A 62 0.43 10.02 28.71
N HIS A 63 0.16 11.22 28.18
CA HIS A 63 0.17 12.45 28.97
C HIS A 63 -0.92 12.43 30.06
N ALA A 64 -2.13 11.99 29.73
CA ALA A 64 -3.25 11.92 30.66
C ALA A 64 -3.00 10.94 31.82
N VAL A 65 -2.26 9.86 31.60
CA VAL A 65 -1.89 8.91 32.67
C VAL A 65 -0.60 9.29 33.42
N GLY A 66 -0.06 10.49 33.17
CA GLY A 66 1.05 11.06 33.94
C GLY A 66 2.42 11.00 33.27
N TYR A 67 2.53 10.55 32.02
CA TYR A 67 3.80 10.56 31.28
C TYR A 67 3.99 11.86 30.49
N ALA A 68 4.41 12.92 31.17
CA ALA A 68 4.58 14.27 30.61
C ALA A 68 5.65 14.39 29.50
N HIS A 69 6.56 13.42 29.39
CA HIS A 69 7.66 13.43 28.41
C HIS A 69 7.47 12.42 27.26
N GLY A 70 6.24 11.97 27.05
CA GLY A 70 5.88 11.00 26.02
C GLY A 70 5.76 9.57 26.55
N PRO A 71 5.34 8.63 25.69
CA PRO A 71 4.99 7.26 26.10
C PRO A 71 6.19 6.51 26.68
N PRO A 72 6.02 5.82 27.83
CA PRO A 72 7.07 4.98 28.39
C PRO A 72 7.35 3.81 27.44
N LYS A 73 8.56 3.24 27.51
CA LYS A 73 8.99 2.19 26.57
C LYS A 73 8.06 0.97 26.51
N TRP A 74 7.39 0.62 27.60
CA TRP A 74 6.48 -0.53 27.62
C TRP A 74 5.12 -0.23 26.96
N TRP A 75 4.78 1.04 26.72
CA TRP A 75 3.48 1.50 26.21
C TRP A 75 3.09 0.88 24.87
N TYR A 76 4.09 0.61 24.01
CA TYR A 76 3.85 0.02 22.69
C TYR A 76 3.28 -1.40 22.77
N PHE A 77 3.57 -2.17 23.84
CA PHE A 77 3.04 -3.53 24.00
C PHE A 77 1.51 -3.57 24.11
N PRO A 78 0.86 -2.90 25.08
CA PRO A 78 -0.60 -2.91 25.16
C PRO A 78 -1.25 -2.26 23.94
N VAL A 79 -0.70 -1.18 23.40
CA VAL A 79 -1.28 -0.51 22.21
C VAL A 79 -1.30 -1.44 21.00
N LEU A 80 -0.16 -2.02 20.62
CA LEU A 80 -0.09 -2.91 19.47
C LEU A 80 -0.78 -4.26 19.74
N GLY A 81 -0.73 -4.76 20.97
CA GLY A 81 -1.42 -6.00 21.36
C GLY A 81 -2.94 -5.88 21.26
N ILE A 82 -3.52 -4.78 21.76
CA ILE A 82 -4.96 -4.51 21.69
C ILE A 82 -5.38 -4.22 20.25
N GLY A 83 -4.64 -3.39 19.51
CA GLY A 83 -4.93 -3.14 18.08
C GLY A 83 -4.90 -4.41 17.24
N ALA A 84 -3.93 -5.29 17.52
CA ALA A 84 -3.85 -6.61 16.90
C ALA A 84 -5.01 -7.54 17.29
N LEU A 85 -5.49 -7.48 18.53
CA LEU A 85 -6.66 -8.25 18.99
C LEU A 85 -7.96 -7.76 18.32
N ILE A 86 -8.17 -6.44 18.23
CA ILE A 86 -9.33 -5.86 17.54
C ILE A 86 -9.31 -6.26 16.06
N THR A 87 -8.12 -6.21 15.44
CA THR A 87 -7.92 -6.69 14.08
C THR A 87 -8.27 -8.19 13.97
N ALA A 88 -7.78 -9.03 14.88
CA ALA A 88 -8.10 -10.45 14.95
C ALA A 88 -9.61 -10.72 15.04
N PHE A 89 -10.31 -9.95 15.86
CA PHE A 89 -11.76 -10.01 15.99
C PHE A 89 -12.47 -9.66 14.68
N ALA A 90 -12.10 -8.54 14.06
CA ALA A 90 -12.69 -8.09 12.79
C ALA A 90 -12.57 -9.16 11.69
N ILE A 91 -11.43 -9.85 11.63
CA ILE A 91 -11.17 -10.91 10.63
C ILE A 91 -11.98 -12.16 10.92
N ALA A 92 -12.03 -12.56 12.19
CA ALA A 92 -12.62 -13.82 12.60
C ALA A 92 -14.15 -13.76 12.63
N LYS A 93 -14.73 -12.59 12.90
CA LYS A 93 -16.15 -12.44 13.25
C LYS A 93 -16.95 -11.53 12.32
N LEU A 94 -16.32 -10.59 11.62
CA LEU A 94 -17.07 -9.67 10.74
C LEU A 94 -17.06 -10.16 9.27
N PRO A 95 -18.13 -9.83 8.51
CA PRO A 95 -18.15 -10.04 7.06
C PRO A 95 -16.95 -9.38 6.37
N GLY A 96 -16.52 -9.95 5.24
CA GLY A 96 -15.35 -9.46 4.50
C GLY A 96 -13.99 -9.88 5.07
N ARG A 97 -13.94 -10.47 6.28
CA ARG A 97 -12.71 -11.04 6.90
C ARG A 97 -11.53 -10.07 6.96
N GLY A 98 -11.83 -8.78 7.11
CA GLY A 98 -10.84 -7.70 7.12
C GLY A 98 -10.31 -7.31 5.73
N GLY A 99 -10.83 -7.88 4.65
CA GLY A 99 -10.48 -7.53 3.28
C GLY A 99 -9.25 -8.26 2.75
N HIS A 100 -8.63 -7.66 1.74
CA HIS A 100 -7.48 -8.22 1.04
C HIS A 100 -6.27 -8.43 1.95
N ILE A 101 -5.50 -9.48 1.68
CA ILE A 101 -4.29 -9.81 2.43
C ILE A 101 -3.08 -9.13 1.76
N PRO A 102 -2.36 -8.24 2.47
CA PRO A 102 -1.31 -7.41 1.86
C PRO A 102 -0.13 -8.22 1.30
N ALA A 103 0.18 -9.39 1.87
CA ALA A 103 1.25 -10.28 1.39
C ALA A 103 1.08 -10.76 -0.06
N HIS A 104 -0.12 -10.64 -0.64
CA HIS A 104 -0.39 -10.96 -2.04
C HIS A 104 -0.24 -9.76 -3.00
N GLY A 105 0.28 -8.62 -2.51
CA GLY A 105 0.39 -7.38 -3.28
C GLY A 105 -0.90 -6.56 -3.25
N LEU A 106 -1.08 -5.62 -4.19
CA LEU A 106 -2.34 -4.90 -4.36
C LEU A 106 -3.27 -5.66 -5.32
N ALA A 107 -4.38 -6.19 -4.81
CA ALA A 107 -5.41 -6.81 -5.64
C ALA A 107 -6.59 -5.85 -5.84
N THR A 108 -6.82 -5.44 -7.09
CA THR A 108 -7.97 -4.60 -7.48
C THR A 108 -8.96 -5.34 -8.40
N GLY A 109 -8.61 -6.55 -8.86
CA GLY A 109 -9.42 -7.37 -9.79
C GLY A 109 -10.26 -8.49 -9.15
N GLY A 110 -10.45 -8.47 -7.83
CA GLY A 110 -11.30 -9.44 -7.13
C GLY A 110 -12.81 -9.21 -7.36
N PRO A 111 -13.68 -10.10 -6.85
CA PRO A 111 -15.12 -9.86 -6.83
C PRO A 111 -15.44 -8.49 -6.22
N PRO A 112 -16.47 -7.78 -6.70
CA PRO A 112 -16.84 -6.49 -6.15
C PRO A 112 -17.12 -6.59 -4.66
N ILE A 113 -16.48 -5.73 -3.87
CA ILE A 113 -16.67 -5.67 -2.41
C ILE A 113 -18.15 -5.42 -2.14
N GLN A 114 -18.76 -6.27 -1.32
CA GLN A 114 -20.16 -6.10 -0.95
C GLN A 114 -20.26 -5.05 0.17
N GLY A 115 -21.31 -4.24 0.15
CA GLY A 115 -21.50 -3.19 1.17
C GLY A 115 -21.47 -3.70 2.61
N VAL A 116 -21.89 -4.95 2.83
CA VAL A 116 -21.87 -5.61 4.15
C VAL A 116 -20.46 -5.94 4.67
N GLU A 117 -19.49 -6.06 3.76
CA GLU A 117 -18.09 -6.39 4.07
C GLU A 117 -17.32 -5.16 4.54
N LEU A 118 -17.73 -3.97 4.07
CA LEU A 118 -17.00 -2.73 4.27
C LEU A 118 -16.77 -2.38 5.76
N PRO A 119 -17.74 -2.49 6.68
CA PRO A 119 -17.49 -2.23 8.11
C PRO A 119 -16.41 -3.12 8.72
N GLY A 120 -16.36 -4.40 8.33
CA GLY A 120 -15.34 -5.34 8.79
C GLY A 120 -13.94 -4.99 8.28
N ILE A 121 -13.85 -4.58 7.02
CA ILE A 121 -12.59 -4.10 6.41
C ILE A 121 -12.12 -2.81 7.11
N MET A 122 -13.03 -1.85 7.33
CA MET A 122 -12.71 -0.57 7.96
C MET A 122 -12.26 -0.74 9.42
N LEU A 123 -12.96 -1.57 10.21
CA LEU A 123 -12.56 -1.82 11.60
C LEU A 123 -11.16 -2.44 11.67
N ALA A 124 -10.88 -3.42 10.81
CA ALA A 124 -9.58 -4.08 10.79
C ALA A 124 -8.46 -3.10 10.36
N ALA A 125 -8.72 -2.25 9.36
CA ALA A 125 -7.78 -1.24 8.90
C ALA A 125 -7.53 -0.16 9.94
N ILE A 126 -8.57 0.39 10.56
CA ILE A 126 -8.46 1.41 11.63
C ILE A 126 -7.67 0.87 12.80
N ALA A 127 -7.97 -0.35 13.26
CA ALA A 127 -7.25 -0.98 14.36
C ALA A 127 -5.77 -1.23 14.01
N THR A 128 -5.48 -1.64 12.78
CA THR A 128 -4.11 -1.89 12.31
C THR A 128 -3.30 -0.59 12.22
N LEU A 129 -3.82 0.39 11.49
CA LEU A 129 -3.11 1.64 11.20
C LEU A 129 -3.07 2.55 12.42
N GLY A 130 -4.19 2.64 13.16
CA GLY A 130 -4.29 3.45 14.37
C GLY A 130 -3.37 2.97 15.49
N SER A 131 -3.15 1.66 15.62
CA SER A 131 -2.20 1.12 16.61
C SER A 131 -0.73 1.18 16.16
N GLY A 132 -0.43 1.73 14.99
CA GLY A 132 0.93 1.90 14.49
C GLY A 132 1.59 0.66 13.90
N LEU A 133 0.83 -0.35 13.47
CA LEU A 133 1.39 -1.49 12.75
C LEU A 133 1.88 -1.04 11.35
N VAL A 134 2.86 -1.78 10.82
CA VAL A 134 3.67 -1.35 9.65
C VAL A 134 2.94 -1.66 8.34
N LEU A 135 1.86 -0.95 8.06
CA LEU A 135 1.07 -1.02 6.83
C LEU A 135 0.54 0.38 6.46
N GLY A 136 0.20 0.58 5.19
CA GLY A 136 -0.35 1.83 4.64
C GLY A 136 -1.88 1.86 4.51
N PRO A 137 -2.46 3.04 4.25
CA PRO A 137 -3.91 3.20 4.11
C PRO A 137 -4.45 2.89 2.71
N GLU A 138 -3.61 2.60 1.72
CA GLU A 138 -4.04 2.57 0.31
C GLU A 138 -4.99 1.43 -0.04
N ALA A 139 -4.76 0.20 0.45
CA ALA A 139 -5.68 -0.90 0.19
C ALA A 139 -7.04 -0.72 0.90
N PRO A 140 -7.08 -0.30 2.18
CA PRO A 140 -8.32 0.12 2.83
C PRO A 140 -9.06 1.24 2.07
N LEU A 141 -8.36 2.24 1.56
CA LEU A 141 -8.98 3.33 0.82
C LEU A 141 -9.50 2.91 -0.56
N ILE A 142 -8.80 2.03 -1.27
CA ILE A 142 -9.34 1.39 -2.48
C ILE A 142 -10.63 0.63 -2.15
N ALA A 143 -10.64 -0.12 -1.05
CA ALA A 143 -11.81 -0.87 -0.60
C ALA A 143 -12.98 0.05 -0.20
N LEU A 144 -12.68 1.13 0.52
CA LEU A 144 -13.65 2.16 0.91
C LEU A 144 -14.24 2.84 -0.32
N GLY A 145 -13.40 3.32 -1.23
CA GLY A 145 -13.86 4.03 -2.41
C GLY A 145 -14.67 3.16 -3.36
N SER A 146 -14.17 1.96 -3.67
CA SER A 146 -14.90 1.02 -4.52
C SER A 146 -16.19 0.51 -3.88
N GLY A 147 -16.13 0.12 -2.60
CA GLY A 147 -17.28 -0.37 -1.86
C GLY A 147 -18.38 0.68 -1.69
N LEU A 148 -18.02 1.92 -1.33
CA LEU A 148 -18.97 3.03 -1.23
C LEU A 148 -19.55 3.43 -2.58
N GLY A 149 -18.73 3.49 -3.64
CA GLY A 149 -19.23 3.76 -4.99
C GLY A 149 -20.27 2.74 -5.43
N ILE A 150 -20.00 1.45 -5.22
CA ILE A 150 -20.93 0.35 -5.50
C ILE A 150 -22.19 0.45 -4.63
N LEU A 151 -22.06 0.76 -3.34
CA LEU A 151 -23.19 0.92 -2.44
C LEU A 151 -24.10 2.06 -2.91
N LEU A 152 -23.54 3.23 -3.19
CA LEU A 152 -24.28 4.41 -3.65
C LEU A 152 -25.07 4.10 -4.91
N ILE A 153 -24.45 3.50 -5.94
CA ILE A 153 -25.18 3.20 -7.18
C ILE A 153 -26.26 2.13 -6.99
N ARG A 154 -26.03 1.12 -6.14
CA ARG A 154 -27.03 0.08 -5.85
C ARG A 154 -28.19 0.61 -5.00
N THR A 155 -27.94 1.58 -4.12
CA THR A 155 -29.01 2.25 -3.36
C THR A 155 -29.87 3.14 -4.27
N ALA A 156 -29.25 3.84 -5.23
CA ALA A 156 -29.97 4.67 -6.20
C ALA A 156 -30.70 3.83 -7.26
N ARG A 157 -30.11 2.71 -7.69
CA ARG A 157 -30.65 1.81 -8.71
C ARG A 157 -30.29 0.36 -8.40
N LYS A 158 -31.23 -0.38 -7.81
CA LYS A 158 -31.02 -1.78 -7.41
C LYS A 158 -30.59 -2.69 -8.57
N ASP A 159 -31.20 -2.51 -9.74
CA ASP A 159 -30.91 -3.27 -10.97
C ASP A 159 -29.89 -2.56 -11.88
N ALA A 160 -28.91 -1.86 -11.29
CA ALA A 160 -27.85 -1.23 -12.04
C ALA A 160 -27.05 -2.28 -12.84
N PRO A 161 -26.79 -2.05 -14.14
CA PRO A 161 -25.94 -2.94 -14.93
C PRO A 161 -24.57 -3.17 -14.28
N SER A 162 -24.02 -4.37 -14.45
CA SER A 162 -22.70 -4.74 -13.87
C SER A 162 -21.59 -3.79 -14.34
N GLN A 163 -21.58 -3.41 -15.61
CA GLN A 163 -20.63 -2.45 -16.17
C GLN A 163 -20.71 -1.07 -15.50
N LEU A 164 -21.92 -0.55 -15.28
CA LEU A 164 -22.13 0.71 -14.58
C LEU A 164 -21.60 0.63 -13.14
N THR A 165 -21.89 -0.48 -12.46
CA THR A 165 -21.43 -0.73 -11.08
C THR A 165 -19.90 -0.78 -11.00
N MET A 166 -19.24 -1.43 -11.98
CA MET A 166 -17.78 -1.49 -12.06
C MET A 166 -17.15 -0.11 -12.31
N VAL A 167 -17.70 0.67 -13.25
CA VAL A 167 -17.18 2.01 -13.56
C VAL A 167 -17.35 2.96 -12.36
N ILE A 168 -18.49 2.93 -11.67
CA ILE A 168 -18.72 3.76 -10.48
C ILE A 168 -17.86 3.31 -9.30
N GLY A 169 -17.69 1.99 -9.09
CA GLY A 169 -16.75 1.46 -8.09
C GLY A 169 -15.32 1.90 -8.37
N ALA A 170 -14.87 1.82 -9.63
CA ALA A 170 -13.57 2.34 -10.03
C ALA A 170 -13.47 3.85 -9.74
N ALA A 171 -14.47 4.65 -10.13
CA ALA A 171 -14.47 6.09 -9.87
C ALA A 171 -14.35 6.42 -8.37
N GLY A 172 -15.01 5.65 -7.50
CA GLY A 172 -14.83 5.77 -6.05
C GLY A 172 -13.42 5.43 -5.60
N ALA A 173 -12.80 4.35 -6.10
CA ALA A 173 -11.41 4.03 -5.78
C ALA A 173 -10.43 5.14 -6.25
N PHE A 174 -10.66 5.71 -7.43
CA PHE A 174 -9.90 6.84 -7.97
C PHE A 174 -9.97 8.06 -7.03
N ALA A 175 -11.18 8.40 -6.56
CA ALA A 175 -11.39 9.46 -5.59
C ALA A 175 -10.68 9.20 -4.26
N ALA A 176 -10.80 7.99 -3.69
CA ALA A 176 -10.21 7.69 -2.39
C ALA A 176 -8.66 7.65 -2.41
N VAL A 177 -8.05 7.10 -3.48
CA VAL A 177 -6.58 6.99 -3.58
C VAL A 177 -5.93 8.34 -3.86
N SER A 178 -6.60 9.25 -4.57
CA SER A 178 -6.02 10.56 -4.90
C SER A 178 -5.75 11.42 -3.66
N LEU A 179 -6.47 11.19 -2.55
CA LEU A 179 -6.25 11.88 -1.27
C LEU A 179 -4.91 11.53 -0.63
N ILE A 180 -4.45 10.27 -0.74
CA ILE A 180 -3.24 9.81 -0.03
C ILE A 180 -1.98 10.39 -0.68
N PHE A 181 -1.98 10.48 -2.00
CA PHE A 181 -0.83 10.93 -2.78
C PHE A 181 -0.90 12.42 -3.15
N ASP A 182 -1.96 13.13 -2.73
CA ASP A 182 -2.28 14.50 -3.16
C ASP A 182 -2.14 14.69 -4.68
N SER A 183 -2.48 13.65 -5.44
CA SER A 183 -2.19 13.55 -6.87
C SER A 183 -3.20 12.64 -7.55
N PRO A 184 -4.10 13.21 -8.39
CA PRO A 184 -5.05 12.40 -9.14
C PRO A 184 -4.35 11.55 -10.21
N LEU A 185 -3.15 11.95 -10.64
CA LEU A 185 -2.35 11.21 -11.62
C LEU A 185 -1.78 9.91 -11.03
N ILE A 186 -1.27 9.95 -9.79
CA ILE A 186 -0.75 8.75 -9.12
C ILE A 186 -1.90 7.74 -8.95
N ALA A 187 -3.05 8.20 -8.45
CA ALA A 187 -4.22 7.35 -8.28
C ALA A 187 -4.66 6.70 -9.60
N ALA A 188 -4.67 7.47 -10.68
CA ALA A 188 -5.07 6.97 -11.99
C ALA A 188 -4.14 5.88 -12.51
N VAL A 189 -2.82 6.12 -12.45
CA VAL A 189 -1.83 5.16 -12.95
C VAL A 189 -1.85 3.88 -12.13
N ILE A 190 -1.93 3.97 -10.80
CA ILE A 190 -2.05 2.80 -9.92
C ILE A 190 -3.28 1.98 -10.29
N LEU A 191 -4.44 2.62 -10.45
CA LEU A 191 -5.67 1.90 -10.71
C LEU A 191 -5.72 1.31 -12.12
N ILE A 192 -5.26 2.03 -13.15
CA ILE A 192 -5.16 1.52 -14.52
C ILE A 192 -4.25 0.29 -14.56
N GLU A 193 -3.07 0.38 -13.96
CA GLU A 193 -2.07 -0.68 -14.01
C GLU A 193 -2.48 -1.87 -13.15
N ALA A 194 -2.97 -1.65 -11.92
CA ALA A 194 -3.39 -2.72 -11.02
C ALA A 194 -4.60 -3.51 -11.54
N THR A 195 -5.52 -2.84 -12.25
CA THR A 195 -6.69 -3.48 -12.83
C THR A 195 -6.43 -4.07 -14.22
N GLY A 196 -5.29 -3.74 -14.85
CA GLY A 196 -4.96 -4.18 -16.20
C GLY A 196 -5.92 -3.68 -17.27
N ILE A 197 -6.60 -2.54 -17.04
CA ILE A 197 -7.57 -2.00 -18.00
C ILE A 197 -6.83 -1.47 -19.23
N GLY A 198 -7.25 -1.91 -20.42
CA GLY A 198 -6.70 -1.48 -21.69
C GLY A 198 -7.75 -1.34 -22.79
N GLY A 199 -7.28 -1.09 -24.02
CA GLY A 199 -8.10 -1.06 -25.22
C GLY A 199 -9.24 -0.03 -25.17
N ALA A 200 -10.38 -0.38 -25.77
CA ALA A 200 -11.55 0.50 -25.85
C ALA A 200 -12.26 0.73 -24.50
N ARG A 201 -11.98 -0.09 -23.48
CA ARG A 201 -12.53 0.08 -22.12
C ARG A 201 -11.83 1.16 -21.31
N LEU A 202 -10.56 1.41 -21.61
CA LEU A 202 -9.75 2.41 -20.91
C LEU A 202 -10.44 3.78 -20.81
N PRO A 203 -10.85 4.45 -21.90
CA PRO A 203 -11.48 5.77 -21.79
C PRO A 203 -12.84 5.73 -21.07
N LEU A 204 -13.55 4.60 -21.09
CA LEU A 204 -14.85 4.46 -20.42
C LEU A 204 -14.72 4.45 -18.89
N VAL A 205 -13.60 3.96 -18.35
CA VAL A 205 -13.33 3.91 -16.91
C VAL A 205 -12.49 5.10 -16.45
N VAL A 206 -11.46 5.44 -17.21
CA VAL A 206 -10.46 6.45 -16.83
C VAL A 206 -11.06 7.85 -16.80
N VAL A 207 -11.93 8.23 -17.73
CA VAL A 207 -12.48 9.60 -17.76
C VAL A 207 -13.39 9.88 -16.54
N PRO A 208 -14.37 9.03 -16.19
CA PRO A 208 -15.13 9.19 -14.95
C PRO A 208 -14.24 9.07 -13.71
N GLY A 209 -13.25 8.18 -13.73
CA GLY A 209 -12.29 8.01 -12.64
C GLY A 209 -11.43 9.25 -12.39
N LEU A 210 -10.86 9.84 -13.43
CA LEU A 210 -10.06 11.06 -13.35
C LEU A 210 -10.90 12.26 -12.87
N LEU A 211 -12.15 12.36 -13.32
CA LEU A 211 -13.07 13.37 -12.81
C LEU A 211 -13.27 13.21 -11.29
N ALA A 212 -13.55 11.98 -10.83
CA ALA A 212 -13.72 11.68 -9.41
C ALA A 212 -12.44 11.90 -8.60
N ALA A 213 -11.27 11.48 -9.12
CA ALA A 213 -9.96 11.71 -8.52
C ALA A 213 -9.63 13.20 -8.39
N GLY A 214 -9.89 14.00 -9.44
CA GLY A 214 -9.69 15.44 -9.44
C GLY A 214 -10.58 16.14 -8.42
N ILE A 215 -11.86 15.74 -8.31
CA ILE A 215 -12.76 16.21 -7.26
C ILE A 215 -12.23 15.84 -5.88
N GLY A 216 -11.73 14.62 -5.70
CA GLY A 216 -11.15 14.20 -4.42
C GLY A 216 -9.91 14.99 -4.03
N SER A 217 -9.03 15.30 -4.98
CA SER A 217 -7.91 16.20 -4.74
C SER A 217 -8.36 17.62 -4.39
N LEU A 218 -9.39 18.16 -5.06
CA LEU A 218 -9.95 19.48 -4.71
C LEU A 218 -10.55 19.50 -3.30
N ILE A 219 -11.22 18.43 -2.89
CA ILE A 219 -11.74 18.30 -1.52
C ILE A 219 -10.58 18.22 -0.54
N SER A 220 -9.56 17.41 -0.81
CA SER A 220 -8.34 17.35 0.02
C SER A 220 -7.72 18.74 0.22
N LEU A 221 -7.47 19.46 -0.87
CA LEU A 221 -6.90 20.81 -0.84
C LEU A 221 -7.82 21.81 -0.09
N GLY A 222 -9.13 21.71 -0.30
CA GLY A 222 -10.13 22.58 0.35
C GLY A 222 -10.26 22.32 1.85
N MET A 223 -10.22 21.07 2.30
CA MET A 223 -10.43 20.68 3.70
C MET A 223 -9.43 21.31 4.66
N GLY A 224 -8.17 21.46 4.24
CA GLY A 224 -7.16 22.15 5.05
C GLY A 224 -7.53 23.60 5.32
N SER A 225 -8.13 24.28 4.33
CA SER A 225 -8.62 25.66 4.48
C SER A 225 -9.94 25.79 5.24
N TRP A 226 -10.83 24.79 5.15
CA TRP A 226 -12.17 24.84 5.74
C TRP A 226 -12.21 24.41 7.21
N THR A 227 -11.37 23.44 7.58
CA THR A 227 -11.39 22.85 8.93
C THR A 227 -10.25 23.34 9.81
N GLY A 228 -9.20 23.93 9.23
CA GLY A 228 -7.97 24.30 9.94
C GLY A 228 -7.08 23.11 10.31
N LEU A 229 -7.44 21.88 9.94
CA LEU A 229 -6.63 20.67 10.13
C LEU A 229 -5.63 20.53 8.98
N SER A 230 -4.36 20.25 9.29
CA SER A 230 -3.34 20.15 8.24
C SER A 230 -3.45 18.84 7.46
N THR A 231 -3.68 18.93 6.16
CA THR A 231 -3.66 17.78 5.23
C THR A 231 -2.26 17.21 5.03
N SER A 232 -1.22 17.98 5.37
CA SER A 232 0.18 17.52 5.35
C SER A 232 0.49 16.40 6.34
N ALA A 233 -0.42 16.12 7.28
CA ALA A 233 -0.23 15.11 8.32
C ALA A 233 -0.48 13.69 7.81
N PHE A 234 -1.11 13.53 6.64
CA PHE A 234 -1.49 12.23 6.09
C PHE A 234 -1.46 12.16 4.55
N SER A 235 -0.90 13.17 3.86
CA SER A 235 -0.64 13.12 2.42
C SER A 235 0.86 13.17 2.12
N LEU A 236 1.30 12.36 1.16
CA LEU A 236 2.71 12.28 0.79
C LEU A 236 3.06 13.36 -0.25
N GLY A 237 3.63 14.47 0.21
CA GLY A 237 4.05 15.60 -0.62
C GLY A 237 5.44 15.45 -1.27
N VAL A 238 5.85 16.48 -2.00
CA VAL A 238 7.14 16.51 -2.74
C VAL A 238 8.32 16.55 -1.77
N LEU A 239 9.33 15.72 -2.01
CA LEU A 239 10.54 15.65 -1.20
C LEU A 239 11.52 16.79 -1.55
N GLN A 240 12.19 17.30 -0.51
CA GLN A 240 13.25 18.29 -0.63
C GLN A 240 14.58 17.59 -0.87
N LEU A 241 14.99 17.49 -2.13
CA LEU A 241 16.23 16.84 -2.56
C LEU A 241 17.05 17.79 -3.45
N PRO A 242 18.40 17.75 -3.39
CA PRO A 242 19.26 18.56 -4.24
C PRO A 242 18.94 18.41 -5.74
N LYS A 243 19.16 19.48 -6.50
CA LYS A 243 18.95 19.45 -7.96
C LYS A 243 19.93 18.48 -8.62
N PHE A 244 19.40 17.67 -9.52
CA PHE A 244 20.11 16.64 -10.27
C PHE A 244 19.76 16.76 -11.75
N ALA A 245 20.73 17.26 -12.53
CA ALA A 245 20.49 17.70 -13.90
C ALA A 245 20.69 16.60 -14.94
N ARG A 246 21.72 15.77 -14.78
CA ARG A 246 22.12 14.75 -15.76
C ARG A 246 22.75 13.56 -15.07
N PRO A 247 22.38 12.33 -15.45
CA PRO A 247 23.02 11.14 -14.93
C PRO A 247 24.37 10.85 -15.59
N ASP A 248 25.26 10.18 -14.86
CA ASP A 248 26.52 9.63 -15.36
C ASP A 248 26.55 8.08 -15.38
N ILE A 249 27.67 7.51 -15.82
CA ILE A 249 27.85 6.05 -15.93
C ILE A 249 27.95 5.38 -14.55
N ALA A 250 28.53 6.06 -13.56
CA ALA A 250 28.69 5.51 -12.22
C ALA A 250 27.33 5.40 -11.52
N GLU A 251 26.51 6.45 -11.61
CA GLU A 251 25.15 6.52 -11.10
C GLU A 251 24.24 5.49 -11.76
N PHE A 252 24.42 5.26 -13.06
CA PHE A 252 23.74 4.19 -13.78
C PHE A 252 24.13 2.80 -13.26
N GLY A 253 25.42 2.53 -13.05
CA GLY A 253 25.90 1.28 -12.48
C GLY A 253 25.36 1.03 -11.07
N TRP A 254 25.39 2.05 -10.21
CA TRP A 254 24.85 1.97 -8.85
C TRP A 254 23.33 1.82 -8.82
N THR A 255 22.61 2.43 -9.77
CA THR A 255 21.17 2.25 -9.95
C THR A 255 20.81 0.77 -10.14
N ILE A 256 21.55 0.06 -10.99
CA ILE A 256 21.34 -1.38 -11.22
C ILE A 256 21.62 -2.18 -9.93
N ALA A 257 22.75 -1.92 -9.27
CA ALA A 257 23.13 -2.62 -8.04
C ALA A 257 22.09 -2.41 -6.92
N LEU A 258 21.64 -1.17 -6.71
CA LEU A 258 20.62 -0.83 -5.73
C LEU A 258 19.28 -1.52 -6.04
N ALA A 259 18.84 -1.49 -7.29
CA ALA A 259 17.59 -2.12 -7.72
C ALA A 259 17.58 -3.64 -7.49
N LEU A 260 18.71 -4.31 -7.77
CA LEU A 260 18.88 -5.74 -7.50
C LEU A 260 18.87 -6.05 -5.99
N ALA A 261 19.58 -5.25 -5.19
CA ALA A 261 19.61 -5.42 -3.75
C ALA A 261 18.20 -5.25 -3.13
N ILE A 262 17.46 -4.23 -3.56
CA ILE A 262 16.09 -3.98 -3.11
C ILE A 262 15.16 -5.12 -3.52
N ALA A 263 15.29 -5.66 -4.73
CA ALA A 263 14.49 -6.81 -5.17
C ALA A 263 14.70 -8.03 -4.24
N VAL A 264 15.94 -8.31 -3.84
CA VAL A 264 16.26 -9.40 -2.90
C VAL A 264 15.64 -9.16 -1.53
N VAL A 265 15.82 -7.95 -0.96
CA VAL A 265 15.28 -7.59 0.35
C VAL A 265 13.75 -7.67 0.36
N ALA A 266 13.10 -7.10 -0.66
CA ALA A 266 11.64 -7.15 -0.81
C ALA A 266 11.13 -8.60 -0.92
N GLN A 267 11.82 -9.48 -1.64
CA GLN A 267 11.46 -10.89 -1.72
C GLN A 267 11.57 -11.61 -0.38
N ILE A 268 12.58 -11.30 0.44
CA ILE A 268 12.69 -11.82 1.81
C ILE A 268 11.50 -11.37 2.65
N VAL A 269 11.15 -10.07 2.58
CA VAL A 269 10.02 -9.49 3.32
C VAL A 269 8.69 -10.13 2.92
N VAL A 270 8.39 -10.23 1.62
CA VAL A 270 7.15 -10.85 1.12
C VAL A 270 7.05 -12.32 1.56
N ARG A 271 8.15 -13.07 1.50
CA ARG A 271 8.17 -14.46 1.98
C ARG A 271 7.96 -14.57 3.48
N GLY A 272 8.58 -13.67 4.26
CA GLY A 272 8.31 -13.57 5.69
C GLY A 272 6.83 -13.33 5.95
N GLY A 273 6.18 -12.46 5.16
CA GLY A 273 4.73 -12.24 5.22
C GLY A 273 3.90 -13.47 4.86
N LEU A 274 4.21 -14.15 3.76
CA LEU A 274 3.51 -15.38 3.37
C LEU A 274 3.70 -16.51 4.40
N GLY A 275 4.91 -16.65 4.97
CA GLY A 275 5.18 -17.60 6.05
C GLY A 275 4.40 -17.26 7.31
N THR A 276 4.37 -15.98 7.69
CA THR A 276 3.59 -15.50 8.83
C THR A 276 2.10 -15.79 8.63
N LEU A 277 1.56 -15.53 7.43
CA LEU A 277 0.18 -15.83 7.07
C LEU A 277 -0.18 -17.31 7.31
N GLN A 278 0.70 -18.24 6.90
CA GLN A 278 0.49 -19.69 7.09
C GLN A 278 0.44 -20.10 8.57
N VAL A 279 1.15 -19.38 9.44
CA VAL A 279 1.18 -19.64 10.87
C VAL A 279 -0.04 -19.02 11.55
N VAL A 280 -0.30 -17.72 11.35
CA VAL A 280 -1.31 -16.97 12.09
C VAL A 280 -2.74 -17.41 11.79
N THR A 281 -3.01 -17.88 10.57
CA THR A 281 -4.34 -18.36 10.15
C THR A 281 -4.83 -19.55 10.95
N ARG A 282 -3.94 -20.31 11.62
CA ARG A 282 -4.30 -21.44 12.47
C ARG A 282 -5.01 -21.03 13.76
N ARG A 283 -4.63 -19.89 14.35
CA ARG A 283 -5.13 -19.40 15.64
C ARG A 283 -5.15 -17.87 15.70
N LEU A 284 -5.98 -17.26 14.86
CA LEU A 284 -6.02 -15.80 14.65
C LEU A 284 -6.08 -14.99 15.95
N LEU A 285 -7.02 -15.31 16.85
CA LEU A 285 -7.26 -14.54 18.08
C LEU A 285 -6.09 -14.59 19.08
N LEU A 286 -5.18 -15.55 18.96
CA LEU A 286 -4.01 -15.69 19.83
C LEU A 286 -2.73 -15.21 19.15
N LEU A 287 -2.55 -15.56 17.87
CA LEU A 287 -1.31 -15.30 17.15
C LEU A 287 -1.19 -13.86 16.66
N LEU A 288 -2.29 -13.19 16.30
CA LEU A 288 -2.22 -11.77 15.90
C LEU A 288 -1.76 -10.86 17.06
N PRO A 289 -2.35 -10.95 18.28
CA PRO A 289 -1.84 -10.21 19.42
C PRO A 289 -0.36 -10.48 19.69
N LEU A 290 0.07 -11.74 19.60
CA LEU A 290 1.48 -12.11 19.75
C LEU A 290 2.37 -11.42 18.71
N VAL A 291 1.95 -11.39 17.43
CA VAL A 291 2.67 -10.66 16.39
C VAL A 291 2.73 -9.16 16.70
N GLY A 292 1.64 -8.56 17.18
CA GLY A 292 1.64 -7.16 17.62
C GLY A 292 2.65 -6.89 18.74
N LEU A 293 2.75 -7.79 19.73
CA LEU A 293 3.74 -7.70 20.80
C LEU A 293 5.18 -7.86 20.27
N ILE A 294 5.42 -8.75 19.31
CA ILE A 294 6.73 -8.90 18.67
C ILE A 294 7.11 -7.60 17.95
N VAL A 295 6.19 -6.99 17.20
CA VAL A 295 6.43 -5.71 16.51
C VAL A 295 6.75 -4.60 17.50
N ALA A 296 6.05 -4.53 18.64
CA ALA A 296 6.37 -3.58 19.72
C ALA A 296 7.79 -3.81 20.28
N GLY A 297 8.16 -5.08 20.52
CA GLY A 297 9.51 -5.45 20.96
C GLY A 297 10.60 -5.03 19.97
N LEU A 298 10.38 -5.24 18.66
CA LEU A 298 11.28 -4.79 17.60
C LEU A 298 11.41 -3.25 17.59
N ALA A 299 10.29 -2.55 17.75
CA ALA A 299 10.27 -1.08 17.82
C ALA A 299 11.13 -0.55 18.96
N ILE A 300 10.97 -1.13 20.17
CA ILE A 300 11.74 -0.74 21.35
C ILE A 300 13.22 -1.08 21.18
N ALA A 301 13.55 -2.27 20.66
CA ALA A 301 14.92 -2.70 20.44
C ALA A 301 15.64 -1.83 19.39
N PHE A 302 14.94 -1.40 18.33
CA PHE A 302 15.46 -0.45 17.35
C PHE A 302 15.80 0.90 17.99
N THR A 303 14.88 1.48 18.76
CA THR A 303 15.13 2.76 19.44
C THR A 303 16.27 2.67 20.44
N GLN A 304 16.38 1.57 21.16
CA GLN A 304 17.48 1.36 22.12
C GLN A 304 18.85 1.17 21.44
N SER A 305 18.90 0.56 20.26
CA SER A 305 20.14 0.31 19.54
C SER A 305 20.61 1.50 18.70
N THR A 306 19.70 2.35 18.22
CA THR A 306 20.03 3.46 17.30
C THR A 306 19.87 4.85 17.91
N GLY A 307 19.11 4.99 19.00
CA GLY A 307 18.70 6.29 19.53
C GLY A 307 17.70 7.05 18.65
N LYS A 308 17.25 6.48 17.53
CA LYS A 308 16.25 7.08 16.64
C LYS A 308 14.83 6.81 17.15
N SER A 309 13.90 7.67 16.74
CA SER A 309 12.50 7.59 17.16
C SER A 309 11.89 6.23 16.80
N VAL A 310 11.06 5.72 17.69
CA VAL A 310 10.29 4.48 17.47
C VAL A 310 9.36 4.59 16.24
N ASN A 311 8.95 5.81 15.91
CA ASN A 311 8.03 6.11 14.81
C ASN A 311 8.66 5.82 13.45
N GLU A 312 10.00 5.80 13.36
CA GLU A 312 10.72 5.43 12.13
C GLU A 312 10.46 3.95 11.79
N LEU A 313 10.34 3.10 12.81
CA LEU A 313 10.04 1.68 12.65
C LEU A 313 8.54 1.42 12.55
N LEU A 314 7.73 2.01 13.43
CA LEU A 314 6.28 1.86 13.43
C LEU A 314 5.63 2.56 12.22
N PHE A 315 4.32 2.39 12.07
CA PHE A 315 3.50 3.04 11.04
C PHE A 315 3.93 2.71 9.59
N SER A 316 3.24 3.34 8.64
CA SER A 316 3.46 3.15 7.21
C SER A 316 4.82 3.68 6.72
N GLY A 317 5.42 4.64 7.44
CA GLY A 317 6.60 5.38 6.98
C GLY A 317 6.27 6.60 6.11
N GLN A 318 5.01 6.83 5.77
CA GLN A 318 4.58 7.96 4.94
C GLN A 318 4.97 9.30 5.56
N ASP A 319 4.60 9.53 6.82
CA ASP A 319 4.79 10.83 7.48
C ASP A 319 6.24 11.03 7.92
N GLN A 320 6.98 9.94 8.10
CA GLN A 320 8.40 9.95 8.46
C GLN A 320 9.31 10.16 7.24
N LEU A 321 8.85 9.85 6.03
CA LEU A 321 9.69 9.89 4.83
C LEU A 321 10.34 11.27 4.56
N PRO A 322 9.61 12.41 4.62
CA PRO A 322 10.23 13.71 4.41
C PRO A 322 11.32 14.00 5.45
N GLY A 323 11.10 13.61 6.71
CA GLY A 323 12.07 13.76 7.79
C GLY A 323 13.31 12.90 7.59
N LEU A 324 13.13 11.63 7.19
CA LEU A 324 14.21 10.69 6.87
C LEU A 324 15.13 11.26 5.78
N VAL A 325 14.55 11.81 4.71
CA VAL A 325 15.31 12.37 3.58
C VAL A 325 15.96 13.70 3.93
N ALA A 326 15.23 14.63 4.56
CA ALA A 326 15.77 15.94 4.93
C ALA A 326 16.90 15.84 5.97
N GLN A 327 16.84 14.84 6.85
CA GLN A 327 17.83 14.63 7.90
C GLN A 327 18.81 13.50 7.55
N ALA A 328 18.94 13.10 6.28
CA ALA A 328 19.77 11.98 5.84
C ALA A 328 21.21 12.03 6.41
N GLY A 329 21.83 13.21 6.49
CA GLY A 329 23.17 13.38 7.06
C GLY A 329 23.30 13.08 8.57
N THR A 330 22.19 12.97 9.30
CA THR A 330 22.16 12.61 10.73
C THR A 330 22.05 11.10 10.96
N TRP A 331 21.92 10.31 9.88
CA TRP A 331 21.79 8.87 9.96
C TRP A 331 23.13 8.22 9.72
N SER A 332 23.57 7.37 10.65
CA SER A 332 24.72 6.50 10.42
C SER A 332 24.33 5.33 9.52
N LEU A 333 25.31 4.77 8.81
CA LEU A 333 25.11 3.54 8.00
C LEU A 333 24.56 2.38 8.84
N SER A 334 25.03 2.24 10.09
CA SER A 334 24.53 1.22 11.02
C SER A 334 23.07 1.46 11.42
N ALA A 335 22.68 2.72 11.67
CA ALA A 335 21.30 3.05 12.00
C ALA A 335 20.34 2.79 10.82
N LEU A 336 20.77 3.09 9.59
CA LEU A 336 20.00 2.78 8.37
C LEU A 336 19.89 1.27 8.16
N ALA A 337 20.98 0.52 8.33
CA ALA A 337 20.97 -0.94 8.23
C ALA A 337 20.03 -1.57 9.27
N LEU A 338 20.07 -1.08 10.52
CA LEU A 338 19.14 -1.51 11.58
C LEU A 338 17.70 -1.10 11.28
N LEU A 339 17.46 0.10 10.73
CA LEU A 339 16.12 0.52 10.31
C LEU A 339 15.57 -0.42 9.24
N ILE A 340 16.35 -0.72 8.20
CA ILE A 340 15.96 -1.62 7.12
C ILE A 340 15.68 -3.02 7.66
N ALA A 341 16.54 -3.54 8.53
CA ALA A 341 16.38 -4.87 9.11
C ALA A 341 15.14 -4.95 10.02
N PHE A 342 15.03 -4.06 11.00
CA PHE A 342 13.96 -4.13 12.00
C PHE A 342 12.59 -3.76 11.42
N LYS A 343 12.50 -2.67 10.64
CA LYS A 343 11.25 -2.31 9.96
C LYS A 343 10.91 -3.33 8.88
N GLY A 344 11.90 -3.90 8.17
CA GLY A 344 11.68 -4.99 7.22
C GLY A 344 11.07 -6.24 7.87
N VAL A 345 11.56 -6.65 9.04
CA VAL A 345 10.98 -7.77 9.80
C VAL A 345 9.58 -7.44 10.32
N ALA A 346 9.40 -6.26 10.92
CA ALA A 346 8.08 -5.82 11.39
C ALA A 346 7.06 -5.74 10.24
N TYR A 347 7.49 -5.23 9.08
CA TYR A 347 6.69 -5.15 7.88
C TYR A 347 6.32 -6.54 7.35
N ALA A 348 7.28 -7.47 7.27
CA ALA A 348 7.02 -8.85 6.89
C ALA A 348 5.98 -9.50 7.79
N LEU A 349 6.11 -9.37 9.11
CA LEU A 349 5.14 -9.87 10.08
C LEU A 349 3.74 -9.26 9.85
N CYS A 350 3.68 -7.96 9.57
CA CYS A 350 2.40 -7.26 9.36
C CYS A 350 1.73 -7.65 8.04
N LEU A 351 2.49 -7.84 6.96
CA LEU A 351 1.98 -8.22 5.63
C LEU A 351 1.13 -9.50 5.67
N GLY A 352 1.52 -10.48 6.49
CA GLY A 352 0.80 -11.74 6.63
C GLY A 352 -0.30 -11.76 7.69
N SER A 353 -0.32 -10.76 8.59
CA SER A 353 -1.13 -10.83 9.81
C SER A 353 -2.26 -9.81 9.85
N PHE A 354 -2.05 -8.61 9.30
CA PHE A 354 -2.92 -7.43 9.51
C PHE A 354 -3.49 -6.87 8.20
N ARG A 355 -4.35 -5.83 8.30
CA ARG A 355 -5.09 -5.26 7.16
C ARG A 355 -4.63 -3.84 6.88
N GLY A 356 -4.25 -3.59 5.65
CA GLY A 356 -3.63 -2.34 5.23
C GLY A 356 -3.00 -2.51 3.86
N GLY A 357 -2.22 -1.56 3.41
CA GLY A 357 -1.57 -1.58 2.13
C GLY A 357 -0.04 -1.76 2.22
N PRO A 358 0.60 -2.36 1.21
CA PRO A 358 2.02 -2.68 1.25
C PRO A 358 2.94 -1.60 0.64
N THR A 359 2.41 -0.51 0.10
CA THR A 359 3.13 0.47 -0.73
C THR A 359 4.06 1.35 0.09
N PHE A 360 3.54 2.04 1.11
CA PHE A 360 4.31 3.03 1.86
C PHE A 360 5.49 2.44 2.64
N PRO A 361 5.35 1.30 3.35
CA PRO A 361 6.51 0.71 4.02
C PRO A 361 7.61 0.29 3.04
N ALA A 362 7.23 -0.19 1.86
CA ALA A 362 8.17 -0.58 0.82
C ALA A 362 8.89 0.63 0.21
N LEU A 363 8.15 1.70 -0.06
CA LEU A 363 8.68 2.96 -0.55
C LEU A 363 9.65 3.57 0.48
N PHE A 364 9.29 3.59 1.76
CA PHE A 364 10.12 4.09 2.85
C PHE A 364 11.40 3.28 3.04
N LEU A 365 11.31 1.94 3.04
CA LEU A 365 12.50 1.06 3.10
C LEU A 365 13.41 1.25 1.87
N GLY A 366 12.81 1.44 0.69
CA GLY A 366 13.51 1.78 -0.53
C GLY A 366 14.27 3.10 -0.42
N ALA A 367 13.64 4.14 0.13
CA ALA A 367 14.29 5.42 0.39
C ALA A 367 15.46 5.29 1.38
N ALA A 368 15.27 4.55 2.48
CA ALA A 368 16.33 4.28 3.45
C ALA A 368 17.53 3.55 2.82
N GLY A 369 17.27 2.56 1.96
CA GLY A 369 18.30 1.89 1.17
C GLY A 369 19.01 2.84 0.20
N GLY A 370 18.27 3.74 -0.44
CA GLY A 370 18.81 4.81 -1.27
C GLY A 370 19.73 5.77 -0.49
N ILE A 371 19.32 6.22 0.69
CA ILE A 371 20.17 7.06 1.57
C ILE A 371 21.44 6.30 1.93
N MET A 372 21.34 5.04 2.32
CA MET A 372 22.50 4.22 2.67
C MET A 372 23.48 4.09 1.49
N CYS A 373 22.96 3.87 0.28
CA CYS A 373 23.77 3.80 -0.94
C CYS A 373 24.28 5.16 -1.43
N SER A 374 23.72 6.28 -0.98
CA SER A 374 24.23 7.61 -1.35
C SER A 374 25.61 7.93 -0.79
N HIS A 375 26.10 7.11 0.16
CA HIS A 375 27.47 7.16 0.65
C HIS A 375 28.48 6.47 -0.29
N LEU A 376 28.02 5.82 -1.35
CA LEU A 376 28.88 5.19 -2.36
C LEU A 376 29.53 6.26 -3.24
N PRO A 377 30.77 6.03 -3.70
CA PRO A 377 31.48 6.99 -4.51
C PRO A 377 30.74 7.25 -5.83
N GLY A 378 30.43 8.53 -6.07
CA GLY A 378 29.75 8.95 -7.30
C GLY A 378 28.28 8.58 -7.37
N PHE A 379 27.58 8.35 -6.24
CA PHE A 379 26.13 8.16 -6.24
C PHE A 379 25.40 9.21 -5.39
N PRO A 380 24.95 10.31 -5.98
CA PRO A 380 24.29 11.38 -5.23
C PRO A 380 22.97 10.92 -4.60
N ILE A 381 22.60 11.56 -3.49
CA ILE A 381 21.40 11.22 -2.72
C ILE A 381 20.10 11.30 -3.53
N THR A 382 19.98 12.27 -4.44
CA THR A 382 18.76 12.48 -5.24
C THR A 382 18.40 11.26 -6.09
N PRO A 383 19.25 10.80 -7.02
CA PRO A 383 18.97 9.58 -7.78
C PRO A 383 18.92 8.34 -6.88
N ALA A 384 19.74 8.25 -5.83
CA ALA A 384 19.74 7.08 -4.94
C ALA A 384 18.40 6.89 -4.20
N VAL A 385 17.86 7.97 -3.62
CA VAL A 385 16.54 7.95 -2.95
C VAL A 385 15.42 7.74 -3.95
N ALA A 386 15.45 8.43 -5.11
CA ALA A 386 14.42 8.30 -6.14
C ALA A 386 14.32 6.86 -6.68
N VAL A 387 15.47 6.29 -7.07
CA VAL A 387 15.57 4.88 -7.51
C VAL A 387 15.17 3.94 -6.40
N GLY A 388 15.63 4.18 -5.17
CA GLY A 388 15.30 3.37 -4.01
C GLY A 388 13.79 3.26 -3.76
N MET A 389 13.10 4.41 -3.72
CA MET A 389 11.64 4.47 -3.57
C MET A 389 10.92 3.72 -4.70
N ALA A 390 11.34 3.94 -5.95
CA ALA A 390 10.73 3.30 -7.11
C ALA A 390 10.94 1.78 -7.10
N ALA A 391 12.16 1.34 -6.82
CA ALA A 391 12.52 -0.07 -6.69
C ALA A 391 11.75 -0.74 -5.55
N GLY A 392 11.67 -0.11 -4.38
CA GLY A 392 10.91 -0.62 -3.24
C GLY A 392 9.43 -0.80 -3.57
N THR A 393 8.85 0.19 -4.25
CA THR A 393 7.45 0.17 -4.69
C THR A 393 7.20 -0.95 -5.70
N VAL A 394 8.00 -1.05 -6.77
CA VAL A 394 7.77 -2.06 -7.83
C VAL A 394 8.04 -3.48 -7.35
N ALA A 395 9.00 -3.68 -6.44
CA ALA A 395 9.32 -5.02 -5.92
C ALA A 395 8.15 -5.67 -5.17
N ILE A 396 7.27 -4.84 -4.60
CA ILE A 396 6.11 -5.27 -3.82
C ILE A 396 4.83 -5.21 -4.67
N LEU A 397 4.59 -4.11 -5.37
CA LEU A 397 3.37 -3.91 -6.13
C LEU A 397 3.34 -4.66 -7.44
N ARG A 398 4.50 -4.88 -8.06
CA ARG A 398 4.62 -5.37 -9.44
C ARG A 398 3.92 -4.47 -10.47
N LEU A 399 3.87 -3.17 -10.18
CA LEU A 399 3.29 -2.11 -10.99
C LEU A 399 4.39 -1.13 -11.42
N PRO A 400 5.18 -1.44 -12.48
CA PRO A 400 6.32 -0.62 -12.89
C PRO A 400 5.94 0.82 -13.24
N LEU A 401 4.87 1.07 -13.98
CA LEU A 401 4.48 2.43 -14.39
C LEU A 401 4.11 3.28 -13.17
N SER A 402 3.38 2.70 -12.23
CA SER A 402 3.00 3.31 -10.95
C SER A 402 4.22 3.66 -10.13
N ALA A 403 5.18 2.75 -10.03
CA ALA A 403 6.42 2.99 -9.29
C ALA A 403 7.24 4.15 -9.90
N VAL A 404 7.33 4.23 -11.23
CA VAL A 404 7.97 5.35 -11.92
C VAL A 404 7.24 6.65 -11.61
N VAL A 405 5.92 6.68 -11.79
CA VAL A 405 5.11 7.91 -11.62
C VAL A 405 5.15 8.39 -10.17
N ILE A 406 5.06 7.49 -9.19
CA ILE A 406 5.18 7.84 -7.76
C ILE A 406 6.54 8.47 -7.51
N ALA A 407 7.64 7.80 -7.84
CA ALA A 407 8.98 8.30 -7.56
C ALA A 407 9.25 9.63 -8.27
N THR A 408 8.94 9.75 -9.56
CA THR A 408 9.14 10.98 -10.34
C THR A 408 8.34 12.15 -9.79
N LEU A 409 7.08 11.94 -9.38
CA LEU A 409 6.27 13.02 -8.82
C LEU A 409 6.71 13.44 -7.42
N LEU A 410 7.17 12.48 -6.60
CA LEU A 410 7.72 12.77 -5.27
C LEU A 410 9.07 13.50 -5.35
N THR A 411 9.84 13.33 -6.42
CA THR A 411 11.13 14.01 -6.63
C THR A 411 11.10 15.10 -7.70
N LYS A 412 9.91 15.55 -8.12
CA LYS A 412 9.75 16.44 -9.29
C LYS A 412 10.53 17.76 -9.20
N ASN A 413 10.72 18.28 -7.98
CA ASN A 413 11.44 19.54 -7.76
C ASN A 413 12.97 19.40 -7.86
N SER A 414 13.47 18.17 -7.92
CA SER A 414 14.91 17.86 -7.95
C SER A 414 15.48 17.80 -9.36
N GLY A 415 14.70 18.08 -10.39
CA GLY A 415 15.15 18.09 -11.79
C GLY A 415 14.90 16.76 -12.51
N VAL A 416 15.01 16.81 -13.84
CA VAL A 416 14.64 15.71 -14.74
C VAL A 416 15.70 14.61 -14.84
N GLY A 417 16.92 14.83 -14.33
CA GLY A 417 18.03 13.90 -14.49
C GLY A 417 17.81 12.54 -13.83
N ALA A 418 16.97 12.48 -12.79
CA ALA A 418 16.71 11.26 -12.03
C ALA A 418 15.74 10.33 -12.75
N GLU A 419 14.87 10.85 -13.60
CA GLU A 419 13.79 10.09 -14.24
C GLU A 419 14.29 8.91 -15.10
N PRO A 420 15.34 9.05 -15.95
CA PRO A 420 15.92 7.90 -16.65
C PRO A 420 16.42 6.81 -15.71
N LEU A 421 17.06 7.18 -14.59
CA LEU A 421 17.58 6.23 -13.61
C LEU A 421 16.44 5.54 -12.85
N ILE A 422 15.38 6.27 -12.51
CA ILE A 422 14.15 5.70 -11.91
C ILE A 422 13.59 4.61 -12.84
N ILE A 423 13.44 4.89 -14.14
CA ILE A 423 12.91 3.92 -15.11
C ILE A 423 13.79 2.67 -15.18
N VAL A 424 15.11 2.84 -15.31
CA VAL A 424 16.07 1.73 -15.36
C VAL A 424 16.00 0.90 -14.08
N GLY A 425 16.04 1.55 -12.91
CA GLY A 425 15.96 0.89 -11.61
C GLY A 425 14.66 0.10 -11.43
N VAL A 426 13.53 0.67 -11.88
CA VAL A 426 12.23 -0.02 -11.85
C VAL A 426 12.26 -1.27 -12.73
N VAL A 427 12.74 -1.17 -13.97
CA VAL A 427 12.79 -2.31 -14.90
C VAL A 427 13.69 -3.42 -14.35
N VAL A 428 14.88 -3.06 -13.87
CA VAL A 428 15.83 -4.02 -13.28
C VAL A 428 15.20 -4.70 -12.05
N CYS A 429 14.63 -3.91 -11.14
CA CYS A 429 14.01 -4.44 -9.93
C CYS A 429 12.80 -5.33 -10.24
N TYR A 430 11.96 -4.94 -11.20
CA TYR A 430 10.80 -5.72 -11.64
C TYR A 430 11.21 -7.07 -12.23
N VAL A 431 12.14 -7.08 -13.19
CA VAL A 431 12.65 -8.31 -13.81
C VAL A 431 13.32 -9.22 -12.76
N ALA A 432 14.16 -8.65 -11.89
CA ALA A 432 14.79 -9.40 -10.81
C ALA A 432 13.75 -10.00 -9.85
N THR A 433 12.70 -9.25 -9.51
CA THR A 433 11.58 -9.72 -8.67
C THR A 433 10.85 -10.89 -9.32
N LEU A 434 10.63 -10.85 -10.64
CA LEU A 434 10.00 -11.96 -11.37
C LEU A 434 10.87 -13.22 -11.34
N VAL A 435 12.16 -13.10 -11.68
CA VAL A 435 13.13 -14.21 -11.66
C VAL A 435 13.27 -14.79 -10.25
N LEU A 436 13.40 -13.93 -9.23
CA LEU A 436 13.46 -14.37 -7.84
C LEU A 436 12.14 -14.95 -7.34
N SER A 437 11.01 -14.77 -8.03
CA SER A 437 9.77 -15.46 -7.65
C SER A 437 9.63 -16.82 -8.32
N SER A 438 10.06 -16.97 -9.59
CA SER A 438 10.02 -18.24 -10.31
C SER A 438 10.96 -19.28 -9.72
N LEU A 439 12.23 -18.92 -9.47
CA LEU A 439 13.26 -19.81 -8.93
C LEU A 439 12.84 -20.46 -7.60
N TRP A 440 11.98 -19.79 -6.84
CA TRP A 440 11.54 -20.26 -5.53
C TRP A 440 10.28 -21.10 -5.62
N SER A 441 9.38 -20.79 -6.55
CA SER A 441 8.26 -21.67 -6.89
C SER A 441 8.78 -23.04 -7.36
N GLU A 442 9.81 -23.05 -8.21
CA GLU A 442 10.46 -24.27 -8.70
C GLU A 442 11.12 -25.07 -7.57
N ARG A 443 11.88 -24.42 -6.66
CA ARG A 443 12.45 -25.10 -5.48
C ARG A 443 11.39 -25.70 -4.56
N ARG A 444 10.23 -25.06 -4.42
CA ARG A 444 9.13 -25.58 -3.61
C ARG A 444 8.46 -26.78 -4.27
N ALA A 445 8.29 -26.75 -5.59
CA ALA A 445 7.78 -27.89 -6.36
C ALA A 445 8.78 -29.07 -6.39
N ALA A 446 10.08 -28.79 -6.37
CA ALA A 446 11.14 -29.79 -6.33
C ALA A 446 11.44 -30.34 -4.92
N SER A 447 10.88 -29.75 -3.86
CA SER A 447 11.01 -30.30 -2.50
C SER A 447 10.05 -31.48 -2.34
N PRO A 448 10.53 -32.71 -2.09
CA PRO A 448 9.67 -33.88 -1.97
C PRO A 448 8.94 -33.82 -0.62
N ALA A 449 7.69 -33.33 -0.64
CA ALA A 449 6.76 -33.48 0.47
C ALA A 449 5.44 -34.03 -0.07
N GLY A 450 5.40 -35.35 -0.19
CA GLY A 450 4.24 -36.11 -0.64
C GLY A 450 4.62 -37.39 -1.36
N GLU A 451 5.51 -38.18 -0.79
CA GLU A 451 5.57 -39.60 -1.11
C GLU A 451 4.17 -40.15 -0.84
N ALA A 452 3.45 -40.46 -1.93
CA ALA A 452 2.15 -41.05 -1.89
C ALA A 452 2.24 -42.32 -1.05
N ALA A 453 1.43 -42.40 0.01
CA ALA A 453 1.17 -43.65 0.68
C ALA A 453 0.80 -44.70 -0.39
N PRO A 454 1.45 -45.88 -0.43
CA PRO A 454 1.13 -46.87 -1.43
C PRO A 454 -0.30 -47.35 -1.20
N ALA A 455 -1.16 -47.11 -2.18
CA ALA A 455 -2.42 -47.80 -2.31
C ALA A 455 -2.13 -49.28 -2.64
N GLY A 456 -2.56 -50.19 -1.76
CA GLY A 456 -2.83 -51.58 -2.11
C GLY A 456 -2.12 -52.65 -1.26
N ALA A 457 -2.83 -53.14 -0.25
CA ALA A 457 -2.84 -54.58 0.07
C ALA A 457 -4.24 -54.93 0.62
N ALA A 458 -4.72 -56.08 0.17
CA ALA A 458 -6.13 -56.46 0.10
C ALA A 458 -6.74 -56.93 1.43
N VAL A 459 -8.07 -56.90 1.41
CA VAL A 459 -9.03 -57.71 2.18
C VAL A 459 -8.53 -59.11 2.50
N ALA A 460 -8.63 -59.54 3.77
CA ALA A 460 -9.02 -60.89 4.15
C ALA A 460 -9.52 -60.96 5.62
N ALA A 461 -10.62 -61.68 5.77
CA ALA A 461 -11.40 -62.01 6.97
C ALA A 461 -10.63 -62.37 8.27
N SER A 462 -11.14 -61.90 9.41
CA SER A 462 -11.96 -62.69 10.36
C SER A 462 -12.40 -61.81 11.53
#